data_AF-A0ABD4E3J1-F1
#
_entry.id   AF-A0ABD4E3J1-F1
#
_cell.length_a   1.000
_cell.length_b   1.000
_cell.length_c   1.000
_cell.angle_alpha   90.00
_cell.angle_beta   90.00
_cell.angle_gamma   90.00
#
_symmetry.space_group_name_H-M   'P 1'
#
loop_
_entity.id
_entity.type
_entity.pdbx_description
1 polymer ?
#
loop_
_entity_poly.entity_id
_entity_poly.type
_entity_poly.pdbx_seq_one_letter_code
_entity_poly.pdbx_strand_id
1 'polypeptide(L)'
;MKRNQGYRARGWGAALAVAWTLVASAPAHAQTADVPQPWISYAQLAGRQFQAWLEADGDAADRLHRHLEDRVLHASADAPPPAIVVRAWIGANGAVTRVEFATLGDPNADAALRQLLTAGPLAEPPPPDMRQPLRVRLRLTPNPDAPVAASGAAAAAP
;
A
#
# COMPACT_ATOMS: atom_id res chain seq x y z
N MET A 1 54.48 -38.84 -49.16
CA MET A 1 54.01 -38.38 -50.49
C MET A 1 52.59 -37.82 -50.36
N LYS A 2 52.31 -36.72 -51.08
CA LYS A 2 51.03 -35.98 -51.31
C LYS A 2 49.75 -36.85 -51.16
N ARG A 3 48.59 -36.32 -50.74
CA ARG A 3 47.73 -35.40 -51.53
C ARG A 3 46.66 -34.66 -50.70
N ASN A 4 46.33 -33.48 -51.23
CA ASN A 4 45.35 -32.50 -50.78
C ASN A 4 43.90 -32.82 -51.19
N GLN A 5 42.99 -32.07 -50.54
CA GLN A 5 41.72 -31.51 -51.05
C GLN A 5 40.48 -32.40 -51.22
N GLY A 6 39.39 -31.95 -50.56
CA GLY A 6 38.01 -32.30 -50.85
C GLY A 6 37.06 -31.48 -49.97
N TYR A 7 36.21 -30.69 -50.59
CA TYR A 7 35.37 -29.63 -50.02
C TYR A 7 34.08 -30.16 -49.34
N ARG A 8 33.60 -29.36 -48.36
CA ARG A 8 32.19 -28.99 -48.02
C ARG A 8 31.15 -30.09 -47.73
N ALA A 9 30.54 -29.97 -46.53
CA ALA A 9 29.10 -29.77 -46.27
C ALA A 9 28.84 -30.12 -44.79
N ARG A 10 28.51 -29.15 -43.92
CA ARG A 10 27.15 -28.68 -43.59
C ARG A 10 26.20 -29.78 -43.11
N GLY A 11 25.90 -29.75 -41.82
CA GLY A 11 24.84 -30.49 -41.12
C GLY A 11 25.15 -30.45 -39.62
N TRP A 12 24.79 -29.40 -38.87
CA TRP A 12 23.49 -29.28 -38.18
C TRP A 12 23.06 -30.60 -37.54
N GLY A 13 23.39 -30.76 -36.25
CA GLY A 13 22.93 -31.83 -35.40
C GLY A 13 23.23 -31.48 -33.95
N ALA A 14 22.24 -30.88 -33.30
CA ALA A 14 22.27 -30.48 -31.90
C ALA A 14 22.49 -31.67 -30.97
N ALA A 15 23.32 -31.49 -29.95
CA ALA A 15 23.29 -32.31 -28.73
C ALA A 15 23.33 -31.37 -27.52
N LEU A 16 22.14 -31.15 -26.96
CA LEU A 16 21.88 -30.45 -25.71
C LEU A 16 22.52 -31.21 -24.54
N ALA A 17 23.64 -30.70 -24.02
CA ALA A 17 24.11 -31.08 -22.69
C ALA A 17 23.40 -30.20 -21.66
N VAL A 18 22.34 -30.73 -21.05
CA VAL A 18 21.62 -30.08 -19.95
C VAL A 18 22.49 -30.23 -18.69
N ALA A 19 23.29 -29.22 -18.42
CA ALA A 19 23.99 -29.08 -17.14
C ALA A 19 22.99 -28.64 -16.07
N TRP A 20 22.69 -29.52 -15.12
CA TRP A 20 21.97 -29.17 -13.89
C TRP A 20 22.90 -28.34 -13.00
N THR A 21 22.94 -27.03 -13.22
CA THR A 21 23.43 -26.10 -12.21
C THR A 21 22.37 -26.01 -11.12
N LEU A 22 22.62 -26.63 -9.97
CA LEU A 22 21.89 -26.35 -8.74
C LEU A 22 22.03 -24.85 -8.45
N VAL A 23 21.01 -24.07 -8.79
CA VAL A 23 20.93 -22.68 -8.36
C VAL A 23 20.64 -22.72 -6.87
N ALA A 24 21.64 -22.36 -6.07
CA ALA A 24 21.46 -22.13 -4.66
C ALA A 24 20.49 -20.95 -4.52
N SER A 25 19.23 -21.22 -4.19
CA SER A 25 18.28 -20.20 -3.77
C SER A 25 18.77 -19.63 -2.44
N ALA A 26 19.61 -18.59 -2.51
CA ALA A 26 19.85 -17.73 -1.37
C ALA A 26 18.48 -17.13 -0.97
N PRO A 27 18.05 -17.24 0.30
CA PRO A 27 16.88 -16.53 0.75
C PRO A 27 17.15 -15.04 0.51
N ALA A 28 16.25 -14.39 -0.20
CA ALA A 28 16.24 -12.94 -0.33
C ALA A 28 16.10 -12.37 1.07
N HIS A 29 17.23 -12.03 1.69
CA HIS A 29 17.25 -11.27 2.91
C HIS A 29 16.59 -9.94 2.55
N ALA A 30 15.35 -9.74 3.01
CA ALA A 30 14.73 -8.43 3.00
C ALA A 30 15.76 -7.51 3.64
N GLN A 31 16.35 -6.63 2.83
CA GLN A 31 17.41 -5.75 3.27
C GLN A 31 16.80 -4.86 4.34
N THR A 32 16.98 -5.24 5.61
CA THR A 32 16.82 -4.34 6.74
C THR A 32 17.97 -3.36 6.62
N ALA A 33 17.86 -2.44 5.66
CA ALA A 33 18.71 -1.27 5.60
C ALA A 33 18.65 -0.68 7.01
N ASP A 34 19.81 -0.45 7.61
CA ASP A 34 19.95 0.14 8.94
C ASP A 34 19.14 1.45 8.96
N VAL A 35 17.91 1.40 9.46
CA VAL A 35 16.98 2.54 9.45
C VAL A 35 17.23 3.29 10.75
N PRO A 36 17.62 4.58 10.71
CA PRO A 36 17.82 5.36 11.91
C PRO A 36 16.57 5.36 12.80
N GLN A 37 16.77 5.20 14.11
CA GLN A 37 15.70 5.23 15.11
C GLN A 37 14.76 6.46 14.99
N PRO A 38 15.25 7.69 14.72
CA PRO A 38 14.39 8.85 14.51
C PRO A 38 13.38 8.67 13.37
N TRP A 39 13.73 7.93 12.31
CA TRP A 39 12.83 7.66 11.20
C TRP A 39 11.75 6.66 11.59
N ILE A 40 12.09 5.66 12.41
CA ILE A 40 11.12 4.68 12.92
C ILE A 40 10.09 5.38 13.82
N SER A 41 10.56 6.21 14.76
CA SER A 41 9.69 7.02 15.63
C SER A 41 8.78 7.94 14.83
N TYR A 42 9.32 8.59 13.79
CA TYR A 42 8.54 9.44 12.90
C TYR A 42 7.49 8.64 12.10
N ALA A 43 7.85 7.48 11.56
CA ALA A 43 6.91 6.60 10.85
C ALA A 43 5.75 6.17 11.74
N GLN A 44 6.02 5.87 13.01
CA GLN A 44 4.99 5.53 14.00
C GLN A 44 4.11 6.74 14.36
N LEU A 45 4.69 7.95 14.46
CA LEU A 45 3.94 9.19 14.69
C LEU A 45 3.02 9.49 13.49
N ALA A 46 3.55 9.44 12.27
CA ALA A 46 2.78 9.66 11.06
C ALA A 46 1.66 8.62 10.91
N GLY A 47 1.95 7.34 11.17
CA GLY A 47 0.92 6.29 11.13
C GLY A 47 -0.19 6.47 12.14
N ARG A 48 0.13 6.88 13.37
CA ARG A 48 -0.89 7.21 14.38
C ARG A 48 -1.75 8.41 13.98
N GLN A 49 -1.15 9.44 13.39
CA GLN A 49 -1.92 10.59 12.91
C GLN A 49 -2.81 10.26 11.72
N PHE A 50 -2.30 9.51 10.75
CA PHE A 50 -3.11 9.05 9.62
C PHE A 50 -4.26 8.17 10.08
N GLN A 51 -4.03 7.29 11.07
CA GLN A 51 -5.09 6.52 11.71
C GLN A 51 -6.11 7.41 12.41
N ALA A 52 -5.66 8.42 13.17
CA ALA A 52 -6.56 9.36 13.84
C ALA A 52 -7.39 10.18 12.84
N TRP A 53 -6.86 10.55 11.67
CA TRP A 53 -7.63 11.23 10.62
C TRP A 53 -8.64 10.31 9.93
N LEU A 54 -8.36 9.01 9.86
CA LEU A 54 -9.32 8.02 9.38
C LEU A 54 -10.48 7.85 10.36
N GLU A 55 -10.19 7.90 11.65
CA GLU A 55 -11.17 7.74 12.75
C GLU A 55 -11.88 9.04 13.12
N ALA A 56 -11.38 10.19 12.66
CA ALA A 56 -11.99 11.49 12.93
C ALA A 56 -13.31 11.66 12.17
N ASP A 57 -14.28 12.30 12.82
CA ASP A 57 -15.56 12.64 12.20
C ASP A 57 -15.36 13.66 11.06
N GLY A 58 -15.95 13.38 9.90
CA GLY A 58 -15.96 14.32 8.77
C GLY A 58 -16.41 13.67 7.46
N ASP A 59 -16.94 14.48 6.53
CA ASP A 59 -17.56 14.00 5.29
C ASP A 59 -16.69 13.03 4.48
N ALA A 60 -15.37 13.25 4.45
CA ALA A 60 -14.45 12.36 3.74
C ALA A 60 -14.22 11.03 4.49
N ALA A 61 -14.17 11.05 5.82
CA ALA A 61 -14.11 9.85 6.64
C ALA A 61 -15.42 9.06 6.52
N ASP A 62 -16.58 9.72 6.58
CA ASP A 62 -17.89 9.07 6.44
C ASP A 62 -18.06 8.40 5.07
N ARG A 63 -17.59 9.05 4.00
CA ARG A 63 -17.57 8.44 2.65
C ARG A 63 -16.70 7.19 2.59
N LEU A 64 -15.53 7.22 3.24
CA LEU A 64 -14.64 6.07 3.29
C LEU A 64 -15.25 4.93 4.12
N HIS A 65 -15.81 5.24 5.30
CA HIS A 65 -16.48 4.26 6.17
C HIS A 65 -17.64 3.56 5.47
N ARG A 66 -18.53 4.32 4.82
CA ARG A 66 -19.65 3.76 4.04
C ARG A 66 -19.17 2.80 2.95
N HIS A 67 -18.08 3.13 2.26
CA HIS A 67 -17.52 2.22 1.25
C HIS A 67 -16.92 0.94 1.86
N LEU A 68 -16.32 1.03 3.04
CA LEU A 68 -15.80 -0.14 3.76
C LEU A 68 -16.94 -1.03 4.28
N GLU A 69 -18.03 -0.43 4.75
CA GLU A 69 -19.24 -1.13 5.18
C GLU A 69 -19.87 -1.88 4.00
N ASP A 70 -20.13 -1.21 2.87
CA ASP A 70 -20.65 -1.84 1.65
C ASP A 70 -19.76 -3.00 1.22
N ARG A 71 -18.45 -2.83 1.29
CA ARG A 71 -17.51 -3.91 0.99
C ARG A 71 -17.64 -5.07 1.96
N VAL A 72 -17.75 -4.84 3.27
CA VAL A 72 -17.88 -5.91 4.26
C VAL A 72 -19.20 -6.67 4.10
N LEU A 73 -20.29 -5.98 3.76
CA LEU A 73 -21.57 -6.62 3.41
C LEU A 73 -21.46 -7.52 2.17
N HIS A 74 -20.59 -7.17 1.24
CA HIS A 74 -20.34 -7.93 0.01
C HIS A 74 -19.13 -8.88 0.07
N ALA A 75 -18.30 -8.77 1.12
CA ALA A 75 -17.13 -9.62 1.32
C ALA A 75 -17.54 -10.91 2.03
N SER A 76 -16.90 -12.02 1.67
CA SER A 76 -17.04 -13.25 2.44
C SER A 76 -16.45 -13.03 3.84
N ALA A 77 -17.13 -13.51 4.88
CA ALA A 77 -16.76 -13.27 6.29
C ALA A 77 -15.33 -13.76 6.68
N ASP A 78 -14.69 -14.52 5.80
CA ASP A 78 -13.32 -15.04 5.95
C ASP A 78 -12.23 -14.09 5.37
N ALA A 79 -12.62 -12.96 4.77
CA ALA A 79 -11.67 -12.04 4.16
C ALA A 79 -10.82 -11.33 5.25
N PRO A 80 -9.47 -11.37 5.16
CA PRO A 80 -8.61 -10.67 6.10
C PRO A 80 -8.89 -9.15 6.15
N PRO A 81 -8.75 -8.50 7.32
CA PRO A 81 -8.94 -7.05 7.44
C PRO A 81 -8.04 -6.31 6.43
N PRO A 82 -8.59 -5.37 5.65
CA PRO A 82 -7.82 -4.68 4.62
C PRO A 82 -6.76 -3.77 5.28
N ALA A 83 -5.50 -4.18 5.18
CA ALA A 83 -4.37 -3.31 5.49
C ALA A 83 -3.92 -2.62 4.19
N ILE A 84 -3.98 -1.30 4.15
CA ILE A 84 -3.56 -0.52 2.98
C ILE A 84 -2.18 0.05 3.23
N VAL A 85 -1.31 -0.11 2.23
CA VAL A 85 0.02 0.51 2.24
C VAL A 85 -0.11 1.88 1.57
N VAL A 86 0.11 2.92 2.36
CA VAL A 86 0.14 4.31 1.92
C VAL A 86 1.59 4.77 1.78
N ARG A 87 1.90 5.47 0.70
CA ARG A 87 3.18 6.13 0.42
C ARG A 87 2.94 7.64 0.46
N ALA A 88 3.51 8.32 1.44
CA ALA A 88 3.35 9.76 1.61
C ALA A 88 4.67 10.49 1.33
N TRP A 89 4.57 11.63 0.64
CA TRP A 89 5.62 12.63 0.54
C TRP A 89 5.28 13.77 1.47
N ILE A 90 6.23 14.17 2.29
CA ILE A 90 6.02 15.11 3.38
C ILE A 90 7.03 16.26 3.19
N GLY A 91 6.52 17.48 3.12
CA GLY A 91 7.32 18.68 3.03
C GLY A 91 8.06 18.97 4.33
N ALA A 92 9.05 19.86 4.27
CA ALA A 92 9.85 20.26 5.44
C ALA A 92 9.02 20.88 6.58
N ASN A 93 7.78 21.31 6.30
CA ASN A 93 6.82 21.84 7.26
C ASN A 93 5.83 20.78 7.79
N GLY A 94 6.03 19.50 7.50
CA GLY A 94 5.10 18.43 7.85
C GLY A 94 3.87 18.31 6.95
N ALA A 95 3.71 19.19 5.95
CA ALA A 95 2.58 19.11 5.01
C ALA A 95 2.71 17.90 4.09
N VAL A 96 1.64 17.13 3.93
CA VAL A 96 1.60 16.01 2.99
C VAL A 96 1.41 16.56 1.58
N THR A 97 2.44 16.45 0.74
CA THR A 97 2.46 17.02 -0.62
C THR A 97 1.97 16.04 -1.67
N ARG A 98 2.09 14.74 -1.41
CA ARG A 98 1.64 13.68 -2.30
C ARG A 98 1.33 12.42 -1.51
N VAL A 99 0.31 11.69 -1.96
CA VAL A 99 -0.06 10.37 -1.42
C VAL A 99 -0.29 9.40 -2.57
N GLU A 100 0.30 8.21 -2.47
CA GLU A 100 0.05 7.07 -3.35
C GLU A 100 -0.34 5.84 -2.52
N PHE A 101 -1.32 5.09 -3.00
CA PHE A 101 -1.78 3.84 -2.39
C PHE A 101 -2.39 2.93 -3.46
N ALA A 102 -2.53 1.64 -3.15
CA ALA A 102 -3.26 0.73 -4.02
C ALA A 102 -4.75 1.08 -4.00
N THR A 103 -5.38 1.18 -5.18
CA THR A 103 -6.80 1.52 -5.29
C THR A 103 -7.66 0.62 -4.41
N LEU A 104 -8.64 1.22 -3.76
CA LEU A 104 -9.69 0.53 -3.03
C LEU A 104 -10.62 -0.22 -3.98
N GLY A 105 -10.64 0.10 -5.28
CA GLY A 105 -11.62 -0.44 -6.23
C GLY A 105 -12.85 0.45 -6.39
N ASP A 106 -12.92 1.58 -5.67
CA ASP A 106 -13.89 2.65 -5.89
C ASP A 106 -13.18 4.02 -5.95
N PRO A 107 -13.42 4.82 -7.01
CA PRO A 107 -12.73 6.08 -7.20
C PRO A 107 -13.14 7.17 -6.19
N ASN A 108 -14.35 7.11 -5.63
CA ASN A 108 -14.78 8.07 -4.60
C ASN A 108 -14.12 7.78 -3.26
N ALA A 109 -14.00 6.50 -2.89
CA ALA A 109 -13.28 6.06 -1.70
C ALA A 109 -11.78 6.40 -1.81
N ASP A 110 -11.19 6.21 -2.99
CA ASP A 110 -9.81 6.64 -3.27
C ASP A 110 -9.64 8.16 -3.13
N ALA A 111 -10.56 8.94 -3.69
CA ALA A 111 -10.53 10.41 -3.57
C ALA A 111 -10.69 10.86 -2.11
N ALA A 112 -11.59 10.24 -1.35
CA ALA A 112 -11.82 10.53 0.05
C ALA A 112 -10.59 10.22 0.91
N LEU A 113 -9.96 9.06 0.71
CA LEU A 113 -8.73 8.68 1.40
C LEU A 113 -7.60 9.67 1.10
N ARG A 114 -7.43 10.04 -0.17
CA ARG A 114 -6.43 11.05 -0.54
C ARG A 114 -6.72 12.39 0.14
N GLN A 115 -7.98 12.84 0.11
CA GLN A 115 -8.40 14.10 0.71
C GLN A 115 -8.07 14.13 2.20
N LEU A 116 -8.44 13.08 2.96
CA LEU A 116 -8.14 12.95 4.40
C LEU A 116 -6.65 13.04 4.68
N LEU A 117 -5.83 12.29 3.95
CA LEU A 117 -4.39 12.23 4.15
C LEU A 117 -3.66 13.52 3.72
N THR A 118 -4.32 14.39 2.96
CA THR A 118 -3.81 15.72 2.55
C THR A 118 -4.50 16.88 3.26
N ALA A 119 -5.44 16.61 4.18
CA ALA A 119 -6.28 17.64 4.80
C ALA A 119 -5.50 18.58 5.73
N GLY A 120 -4.42 18.09 6.33
CA GLY A 120 -3.61 18.85 7.28
C GLY A 120 -2.15 18.44 7.31
N PRO A 121 -1.28 19.29 7.86
CA PRO A 121 0.10 18.92 8.13
C PRO A 121 0.18 17.91 9.28
N LEU A 122 1.20 17.07 9.24
CA LEU A 122 1.60 16.26 10.38
C LEU A 122 2.09 17.16 11.52
N ALA A 123 1.86 16.72 12.75
CA ALA A 123 2.24 17.43 13.97
C ALA A 123 3.74 17.77 14.06
N GLU A 124 4.60 16.97 13.43
CA GLU A 124 6.05 17.18 13.42
C GLU A 124 6.58 17.14 11.97
N PRO A 125 7.53 18.01 11.59
CA PRO A 125 8.27 17.89 10.34
C PRO A 125 9.06 16.58 10.23
N PRO A 126 9.34 16.10 9.00
CA PRO A 126 10.16 14.92 8.81
C PRO A 126 11.59 15.15 9.33
N PRO A 127 12.24 14.14 9.93
CA PRO A 127 13.64 14.22 10.33
C PRO A 127 14.55 14.58 9.15
N PRO A 128 15.68 15.27 9.38
CA PRO A 128 16.67 15.51 8.34
C PRO A 128 17.15 14.17 7.75
N ASP A 129 17.44 14.19 6.46
CA ASP A 129 17.89 13.04 5.65
C ASP A 129 16.89 11.88 5.52
N MET A 130 15.65 12.02 6.01
CA MET A 130 14.64 10.97 5.90
C MET A 130 14.29 10.67 4.44
N ARG A 131 14.46 9.40 4.05
CA ARG A 131 14.12 8.97 2.68
C ARG A 131 12.61 8.96 2.44
N GLN A 132 12.21 9.61 1.35
CA GLN A 132 10.85 9.63 0.86
C GLN A 132 10.70 8.70 -0.35
N PRO A 133 9.51 8.10 -0.58
CA PRO A 133 8.27 8.25 0.19
C PRO A 133 8.25 7.45 1.50
N LEU A 134 7.60 8.01 2.52
CA LEU A 134 7.32 7.31 3.76
C LEU A 134 6.22 6.26 3.54
N ARG A 135 6.52 4.99 3.83
CA ARG A 135 5.57 3.89 3.66
C ARG A 135 4.93 3.55 5.00
N VAL A 136 3.62 3.71 5.09
CA VAL A 136 2.85 3.43 6.29
C VAL A 136 1.81 2.38 5.97
N ARG A 137 1.63 1.41 6.87
CA ARG A 137 0.53 0.44 6.80
C ARG A 137 -0.61 0.96 7.68
N LEU A 138 -1.73 1.28 7.05
CA LEU A 138 -2.95 1.67 7.73
C LEU A 138 -3.89 0.47 7.80
N ARG A 139 -4.58 0.33 8.92
CA ARG A 139 -5.61 -0.71 9.09
C ARG A 139 -6.96 -0.03 8.98
N LEU A 140 -7.74 -0.47 8.00
CA LEU A 140 -9.11 0.04 7.85
C LEU A 140 -10.05 -0.94 8.51
N THR A 141 -10.69 -0.46 9.56
CA THR A 141 -11.78 -1.15 10.24
C THR A 141 -13.04 -0.37 9.90
N PRO A 142 -14.11 -1.01 9.39
CA PRO A 142 -15.42 -0.36 9.34
C PRO A 142 -15.77 0.09 10.75
N ASN A 143 -16.35 1.28 10.90
CA ASN A 143 -16.80 1.76 12.19
C ASN A 143 -18.16 1.10 12.50
N PRO A 144 -18.24 0.10 13.41
CA PRO A 144 -19.52 -0.55 13.71
C PRO A 144 -20.47 0.35 14.52
N ASP A 145 -19.95 1.44 15.10
CA ASP A 145 -20.67 2.41 15.92
C ASP A 145 -21.06 3.68 15.14
N ALA A 146 -20.82 3.73 13.82
CA ALA A 146 -21.42 4.76 12.99
C ALA A 146 -22.95 4.65 13.17
N PRO A 147 -23.62 5.69 13.71
CA PRO A 147 -25.03 5.56 14.02
C PRO A 147 -25.76 5.27 12.71
N VAL A 148 -26.37 4.08 12.64
CA VAL A 148 -27.47 3.75 11.69
C VAL A 148 -28.68 4.72 11.82
N ALA A 149 -28.56 5.77 12.64
CA ALA A 149 -29.58 6.73 12.98
C ALA A 149 -29.59 7.93 12.03
N ALA A 150 -29.97 7.71 10.77
CA ALA A 150 -30.62 8.74 9.97
C ALA A 150 -31.49 8.18 8.83
N SER A 151 -31.90 6.91 8.86
CA SER A 151 -32.79 6.34 7.83
C SER A 151 -34.04 5.64 8.37
N GLY A 152 -34.40 5.86 9.65
CA GLY A 152 -35.56 5.19 10.27
C GLY A 152 -36.59 6.06 10.99
N ALA A 153 -36.35 7.35 11.25
CA ALA A 153 -37.24 8.16 12.08
C ALA A 153 -38.15 9.09 11.24
N ALA A 154 -38.96 8.50 10.37
CA ALA A 154 -40.10 9.16 9.74
C ALA A 154 -41.31 8.22 9.71
N ALA A 155 -41.77 7.78 10.89
CA ALA A 155 -43.12 7.24 11.06
C ALA A 155 -43.54 7.27 12.52
N ALA A 156 -44.81 7.62 12.75
CA ALA A 156 -45.59 7.54 13.98
C ALA A 156 -45.56 8.77 14.92
N ALA A 157 -46.40 9.75 14.56
CA ALA A 157 -47.16 10.54 15.54
C ALA A 157 -48.45 9.77 15.92
N PRO A 158 -48.90 9.83 17.18
CA PRO A 158 -50.32 9.80 17.52
C PRO A 158 -50.91 11.22 17.61
#